data_AF-A0AAU2NA59-F1
#
_entry.id   AF-A0AAU2NA59-F1
#
_cell.length_a   1.000
_cell.length_b   1.000
_cell.length_c   1.000
_cell.angle_alpha   90.00
_cell.angle_beta   90.00
_cell.angle_gamma   90.00
#
_symmetry.space_group_name_H-M   'P 1'
#
loop_
_entity.id
_entity.type
_entity.pdbx_description
1 polymer ?
#
loop_
_entity_poly.entity_id
_entity_poly.type
_entity_poly.pdbx_seq_one_letter_code
_entity_poly.pdbx_strand_id
1 'polypeptide(L)'
;MGIESDLREMRGVPGGQLADWVGRRFPDGTSPQWWLSIFESLEVSATPFRDMTPSRRAEDLNLAAEAILLAVKFGGVRAAVGAYWMLRIAALSLRFDPPIFDLPQILTPDASAEWALQQIPLTRERAIAESEIRRGEYLNASEGFYAPVGGEVTLTGDVAFPGLQDVELILSALPWVSSHIKDKEIEGEIRSWLEIQGDL
;
A
#
# COMPACT_ATOMS: atom_id res chain seq x y z
N MET A 1 13.59 20.12 7.94
CA MET A 1 12.57 19.65 8.89
C MET A 1 12.40 18.15 8.63
N GLY A 2 12.58 17.32 9.65
CA GLY A 2 12.74 15.87 9.47
C GLY A 2 11.46 15.09 9.74
N ILE A 3 11.33 13.93 9.10
CA ILE A 3 10.20 13.00 9.25
C ILE A 3 9.91 12.66 10.72
N GLU A 4 10.93 12.52 11.56
CA GLU A 4 10.76 12.25 12.99
C GLU A 4 10.05 13.39 13.74
N SER A 5 10.28 14.65 13.34
CA SER A 5 9.61 15.80 13.94
C SER A 5 8.14 15.84 13.54
N ASP A 6 7.88 15.68 12.24
CA ASP A 6 6.51 15.65 11.71
C ASP A 6 5.72 14.49 12.35
N LEU A 7 6.33 13.30 12.46
CA LEU A 7 5.70 12.14 13.09
C LEU A 7 5.37 12.41 14.57
N ARG A 8 6.28 13.06 15.33
CA ARG A 8 6.03 13.45 16.72
C ARG A 8 4.82 14.38 16.82
N GLU A 9 4.71 15.35 15.91
CA GLU A 9 3.57 16.27 15.84
C GLU A 9 2.28 15.52 15.50
N MET A 10 2.30 14.65 14.49
CA MET A 10 1.15 13.83 14.08
C MET A 10 0.58 12.99 15.24
N ARG A 11 1.45 12.41 16.08
CA ARG A 11 1.05 11.66 17.28
C ARG A 11 0.38 12.51 18.36
N GLY A 12 0.58 13.83 18.32
CA GLY A 12 -0.09 14.77 19.21
C GLY A 12 -1.41 15.29 18.65
N VAL A 13 -1.77 14.95 17.41
CA VAL A 13 -3.02 15.39 16.78
C VAL A 13 -4.18 14.55 17.31
N PRO A 14 -5.27 15.16 17.80
CA PRO A 14 -6.46 14.42 18.19
C PRO A 14 -7.04 13.61 17.03
N GLY A 15 -7.60 12.43 17.34
CA GLY A 15 -8.18 11.54 16.32
C GLY A 15 -9.18 12.25 15.41
N GLY A 16 -9.07 12.01 14.11
CA GLY A 16 -9.92 12.64 13.08
C GLY A 16 -9.54 14.06 12.69
N GLN A 17 -8.53 14.68 13.34
CA GLN A 17 -8.01 16.01 12.97
C GLN A 17 -6.74 15.95 12.12
N LEU A 18 -6.29 14.74 11.74
CA LEU A 18 -5.05 14.59 10.98
C LEU A 18 -5.16 15.24 9.59
N ALA A 19 -6.32 15.17 8.95
CA ALA A 19 -6.59 15.85 7.69
C ALA A 19 -6.35 17.36 7.77
N ASP A 20 -6.88 18.00 8.82
CA ASP A 20 -6.74 19.45 9.05
C ASP A 20 -5.31 19.83 9.42
N TRP A 21 -4.61 18.97 10.15
CA TRP A 21 -3.19 19.17 10.44
C TRP A 21 -2.36 19.10 9.17
N VAL A 22 -2.54 18.07 8.34
CA VAL A 22 -1.82 17.90 7.07
C VAL A 22 -2.11 19.08 6.13
N GLY A 23 -3.38 19.48 5.98
CA GLY A 23 -3.76 20.60 5.12
C GLY A 23 -3.17 21.95 5.55
N ARG A 24 -3.01 22.20 6.86
CA ARG A 24 -2.32 23.40 7.35
C ARG A 24 -0.81 23.32 7.19
N ARG A 25 -0.23 22.12 7.36
CA ARG A 25 1.20 21.89 7.29
C ARG A 25 1.72 21.94 5.85
N PHE A 26 0.92 21.47 4.91
CA PHE A 26 1.21 21.35 3.48
C PHE A 26 0.05 21.93 2.65
N PRO A 27 -0.12 23.26 2.62
CA PRO A 27 -1.25 23.90 1.94
C PRO A 27 -1.26 23.65 0.42
N ASP A 28 -0.09 23.46 -0.18
CA ASP A 28 0.07 23.19 -1.62
C ASP A 28 0.12 21.68 -1.93
N GLY A 29 -0.24 20.83 -0.95
CA GLY A 29 -0.06 19.39 -1.01
C GLY A 29 1.32 18.94 -0.57
N THR A 30 1.50 17.62 -0.47
CA THR A 30 2.74 16.98 -0.01
C THR A 30 3.20 15.93 -1.00
N SER A 31 4.51 15.66 -1.00
CA SER A 31 5.10 14.73 -1.95
C SER A 31 4.80 13.27 -1.59
N PRO A 32 4.75 12.35 -2.58
CA PRO A 32 4.62 10.92 -2.32
C PRO A 32 5.72 10.39 -1.39
N GLN A 33 6.95 10.89 -1.51
CA GLN A 33 8.08 10.47 -0.69
C GLN A 33 7.87 10.78 0.79
N TRP A 34 7.20 11.90 1.11
CA TRP A 34 6.88 12.25 2.49
C TRP A 34 5.87 11.26 3.07
N TRP A 35 4.79 10.94 2.34
CA TRP A 35 3.82 9.92 2.77
C TRP A 35 4.46 8.56 3.00
N LEU A 36 5.27 8.09 2.04
CA LEU A 36 5.98 6.83 2.15
C LEU A 36 6.91 6.79 3.37
N SER A 37 7.64 7.89 3.63
CA SER A 37 8.51 7.99 4.81
C SER A 37 7.73 7.93 6.12
N ILE A 38 6.53 8.50 6.16
CA ILE A 38 5.62 8.40 7.31
C ILE A 38 5.15 6.97 7.51
N PHE A 39 4.74 6.26 6.44
CA PHE A 39 4.29 4.88 6.52
C PHE A 39 5.40 3.95 7.03
N GLU A 40 6.60 4.06 6.45
CA GLU A 40 7.78 3.31 6.87
C GLU A 40 8.13 3.57 8.34
N SER A 41 8.08 4.83 8.77
CA SER A 41 8.39 5.19 10.15
C SER A 41 7.35 4.62 11.14
N LEU A 42 6.07 4.62 10.76
CA LEU A 42 4.99 4.05 11.56
C LEU A 42 5.06 2.52 11.59
N GLU A 43 5.37 1.87 10.46
CA GLU A 43 5.63 0.42 10.42
C GLU A 43 6.77 0.05 11.37
N VAL A 44 7.92 0.73 11.26
CA VAL A 44 9.11 0.51 12.10
C VAL A 44 8.80 0.70 13.59
N SER A 45 8.00 1.72 13.92
CA SER A 45 7.57 1.98 15.29
C SER A 45 6.63 0.88 15.81
N ALA A 46 5.70 0.43 14.97
CA ALA A 46 4.73 -0.58 15.35
C ALA A 46 5.28 -2.02 15.36
N THR A 47 6.56 -2.26 15.00
CA THR A 47 7.09 -3.63 14.92
C THR A 47 7.09 -4.36 16.28
N PRO A 48 6.94 -5.70 16.28
CA PRO A 48 7.00 -6.49 17.51
C PRO A 48 8.34 -6.42 18.26
N PHE A 49 9.43 -6.07 17.56
CA PHE A 49 10.79 -6.09 18.11
C PHE A 49 11.18 -4.78 18.83
N ARG A 50 10.31 -3.76 18.79
CA ARG A 50 10.53 -2.51 19.52
C ARG A 50 9.95 -2.60 20.92
N ASP A 51 10.74 -2.11 21.89
CA ASP A 51 10.31 -1.98 23.27
C ASP A 51 9.31 -0.82 23.40
N MET A 52 8.02 -1.15 23.23
CA MET A 52 6.91 -0.22 23.22
C MET A 52 5.69 -0.85 23.89
N THR A 53 4.91 0.00 24.58
CA THR A 53 3.68 -0.44 25.23
C THR A 53 2.63 -0.88 24.18
N PRO A 54 1.76 -1.84 24.50
CA PRO A 54 0.66 -2.24 23.61
C PRO A 54 -0.24 -1.06 23.20
N SER A 55 -0.53 -0.15 24.14
CA SER A 55 -1.35 1.05 23.86
C SER A 55 -0.70 1.95 22.81
N ARG A 56 0.60 2.22 22.94
CA ARG A 56 1.32 3.05 22.00
C ARG A 56 1.39 2.41 20.61
N ARG A 57 1.48 1.09 20.57
CA ARG A 57 1.48 0.36 19.32
C ARG A 57 0.12 0.43 18.62
N ALA A 58 -0.98 0.31 19.37
CA ALA A 58 -2.32 0.50 18.83
C ALA A 58 -2.50 1.93 18.27
N GLU A 59 -1.99 2.95 18.98
CA GLU A 59 -1.98 4.34 18.50
C GLU A 59 -1.21 4.49 17.18
N ASP A 60 0.00 3.94 17.06
CA ASP A 60 0.81 4.05 15.84
C ASP A 60 0.18 3.26 14.68
N LEU A 61 -0.43 2.10 14.92
CA LEU A 61 -1.16 1.34 13.90
C LEU A 61 -2.41 2.09 13.42
N ASN A 62 -3.16 2.71 14.35
CA ASN A 62 -4.30 3.55 14.01
C ASN A 62 -3.87 4.77 13.18
N LEU A 63 -2.80 5.44 13.60
CA LEU A 63 -2.22 6.56 12.87
C LEU A 63 -1.73 6.15 11.47
N ALA A 64 -1.17 4.94 11.33
CA ALA A 64 -0.77 4.41 10.02
C ALA A 64 -1.98 4.24 9.10
N ALA A 65 -3.06 3.63 9.58
CA ALA A 65 -4.28 3.46 8.81
C ALA A 65 -4.88 4.82 8.40
N GLU A 66 -4.96 5.79 9.31
CA GLU A 66 -5.46 7.13 9.02
C GLU A 66 -4.57 7.86 7.99
N ALA A 67 -3.25 7.79 8.15
CA ALA A 67 -2.30 8.41 7.22
C ALA A 67 -2.39 7.80 5.82
N ILE A 68 -2.54 6.48 5.69
CA ILE A 68 -2.69 5.80 4.40
C ILE A 68 -3.97 6.25 3.70
N LEU A 69 -5.10 6.26 4.41
CA LEU A 69 -6.37 6.70 3.86
C LEU A 69 -6.32 8.17 3.41
N LEU A 70 -5.67 9.04 4.20
CA LEU A 70 -5.51 10.45 3.83
C LEU A 70 -4.59 10.64 2.63
N ALA A 71 -3.50 9.89 2.54
CA ALA A 71 -2.59 9.97 1.41
C ALA A 71 -3.28 9.62 0.08
N VAL A 72 -4.14 8.58 0.08
CA VAL A 72 -4.96 8.24 -1.08
C VAL A 72 -5.99 9.33 -1.35
N LYS A 73 -6.72 9.79 -0.32
CA LYS A 73 -7.75 10.82 -0.44
C LYS A 73 -7.22 12.14 -0.99
N PHE A 74 -6.02 12.55 -0.58
CA PHE A 74 -5.39 13.79 -1.05
C PHE A 74 -4.61 13.62 -2.36
N GLY A 75 -4.61 12.43 -2.97
CA GLY A 75 -3.83 12.14 -4.17
C GLY A 75 -2.33 12.20 -3.94
N GLY A 76 -1.88 12.13 -2.69
CA GLY A 76 -0.46 12.12 -2.32
C GLY A 76 0.22 10.79 -2.65
N VAL A 77 -0.55 9.70 -2.71
CA VAL A 77 -0.12 8.42 -3.28
C VAL A 77 -1.22 7.82 -4.15
N ARG A 78 -0.84 6.94 -5.08
CA ARG A 78 -1.82 6.15 -5.85
C ARG A 78 -2.59 5.20 -4.93
N ALA A 79 -3.84 4.92 -5.29
CA ALA A 79 -4.72 4.03 -4.52
C ALA A 79 -4.09 2.64 -4.28
N ALA A 80 -3.45 2.05 -5.29
CA ALA A 80 -2.78 0.76 -5.16
C ALA A 80 -1.58 0.77 -4.19
N VAL A 81 -0.83 1.87 -4.13
CA VAL A 81 0.22 2.06 -3.12
C VAL A 81 -0.39 2.11 -1.72
N GLY A 82 -1.51 2.82 -1.56
CA GLY A 82 -2.27 2.83 -0.31
C GLY A 82 -2.77 1.44 0.08
N ALA A 83 -3.37 0.70 -0.84
CA ALA A 83 -3.82 -0.69 -0.67
C ALA A 83 -2.70 -1.62 -0.21
N TYR A 84 -1.55 -1.57 -0.89
CA TYR A 84 -0.35 -2.31 -0.50
C TYR A 84 0.07 -2.00 0.94
N TRP A 85 0.17 -0.72 1.31
CA TRP A 85 0.58 -0.31 2.65
C TRP A 85 -0.47 -0.70 3.71
N MET A 86 -1.76 -0.60 3.40
CA MET A 86 -2.82 -1.02 4.32
C MET A 86 -2.74 -2.52 4.62
N LEU A 87 -2.59 -3.35 3.58
CA LEU A 87 -2.39 -4.80 3.72
C LEU A 87 -1.12 -5.13 4.52
N ARG A 88 -0.05 -4.36 4.30
CA ARG A 88 1.21 -4.50 5.05
C ARG A 88 1.04 -4.23 6.54
N ILE A 89 0.35 -3.16 6.90
CA ILE A 89 0.07 -2.78 8.29
C ILE A 89 -0.91 -3.76 8.94
N ALA A 90 -1.94 -4.20 8.21
CA ALA A 90 -2.85 -5.24 8.68
C ALA A 90 -2.09 -6.55 8.96
N ALA A 91 -1.22 -6.99 8.05
CA ALA A 91 -0.39 -8.17 8.24
C ALA A 91 0.61 -8.02 9.40
N LEU A 92 1.14 -6.81 9.64
CA LEU A 92 1.97 -6.52 10.81
C LEU A 92 1.18 -6.75 12.12
N SER A 93 -0.07 -6.31 12.17
CA SER A 93 -0.93 -6.49 13.35
C SER A 93 -1.21 -7.97 13.70
N LEU A 94 -1.18 -8.87 12.71
CA LEU A 94 -1.36 -10.30 12.90
C LEU A 94 -0.16 -10.99 13.56
N ARG A 95 1.01 -10.33 13.62
CA ARG A 95 2.23 -10.91 14.22
C ARG A 95 2.25 -10.83 15.74
N PHE A 96 1.25 -10.23 16.36
CA PHE A 96 1.18 -10.04 17.82
C PHE A 96 0.45 -11.19 18.50
N ASP A 97 1.11 -11.74 19.52
CA ASP A 97 0.54 -12.72 20.45
C ASP A 97 0.83 -12.26 21.90
N PRO A 98 -0.19 -11.82 22.67
CA PRO A 98 -1.60 -11.78 22.32
C PRO A 98 -1.94 -10.70 21.26
N PRO A 99 -3.09 -10.82 20.56
CA PRO A 99 -3.55 -9.81 19.60
C PRO A 99 -3.68 -8.41 20.21
N ILE A 100 -3.41 -7.38 19.41
CA ILE A 100 -3.61 -5.98 19.83
C ILE A 100 -5.11 -5.67 19.82
N PHE A 101 -5.62 -5.19 20.95
CA PHE A 101 -7.00 -4.74 21.08
C PHE A 101 -7.19 -3.31 20.53
N ASP A 102 -8.44 -2.94 20.24
CA ASP A 102 -8.84 -1.59 19.82
C ASP A 102 -8.19 -1.09 18.51
N LEU A 103 -7.81 -2.00 17.62
CA LEU A 103 -7.39 -1.63 16.26
C LEU A 103 -8.58 -1.14 15.43
N PRO A 104 -8.38 -0.17 14.53
CA PRO A 104 -9.44 0.28 13.63
C PRO A 104 -9.89 -0.87 12.73
N GLN A 105 -11.20 -0.93 12.44
CA GLN A 105 -11.82 -2.02 11.68
C GLN A 105 -11.13 -2.28 10.34
N ILE A 106 -10.64 -1.22 9.67
CA ILE A 106 -9.93 -1.30 8.39
C ILE A 106 -8.65 -2.16 8.43
N LEU A 107 -8.06 -2.38 9.62
CA LEU A 107 -6.87 -3.24 9.80
C LEU A 107 -7.21 -4.70 10.07
N THR A 108 -8.50 -5.06 10.14
CA THR A 108 -8.89 -6.48 10.13
C THR A 108 -8.54 -7.11 8.79
N PRO A 109 -8.23 -8.42 8.74
CA PRO A 109 -7.94 -9.11 7.48
C PRO A 109 -9.05 -8.91 6.44
N ASP A 110 -10.31 -9.12 6.83
CA ASP A 110 -11.46 -8.97 5.93
C ASP A 110 -11.56 -7.54 5.38
N ALA A 111 -11.58 -6.51 6.25
CA ALA A 111 -11.78 -5.14 5.81
C ALA A 111 -10.58 -4.57 5.01
N SER A 112 -9.35 -4.92 5.38
CA SER A 112 -8.16 -4.48 4.63
C SER A 112 -8.10 -5.11 3.24
N ALA A 113 -8.49 -6.39 3.13
CA ALA A 113 -8.58 -7.07 1.84
C ALA A 113 -9.72 -6.53 0.98
N GLU A 114 -10.92 -6.35 1.55
CA GLU A 114 -12.06 -5.74 0.85
C GLU A 114 -11.68 -4.37 0.29
N TRP A 115 -11.10 -3.51 1.14
CA TRP A 115 -10.67 -2.18 0.72
C TRP A 115 -9.61 -2.23 -0.39
N ALA A 116 -8.64 -3.13 -0.29
CA ALA A 116 -7.60 -3.32 -1.31
C ALA A 116 -8.16 -3.80 -2.64
N LEU A 117 -9.11 -4.74 -2.63
CA LEU A 117 -9.80 -5.22 -3.84
C LEU A 117 -10.54 -4.08 -4.54
N GLN A 118 -11.17 -3.17 -3.79
CA GLN A 118 -11.82 -1.97 -4.33
C GLN A 118 -10.83 -0.97 -4.97
N GLN A 119 -9.53 -1.06 -4.67
CA GLN A 119 -8.50 -0.21 -5.25
C GLN A 119 -7.88 -0.79 -6.53
N ILE A 120 -8.26 -1.98 -6.96
CA ILE A 120 -7.74 -2.58 -8.20
C ILE A 120 -8.26 -1.77 -9.41
N PRO A 121 -7.38 -1.17 -10.23
CA PRO A 121 -7.79 -0.21 -11.25
C PRO A 121 -8.29 -0.85 -12.55
N LEU A 122 -8.08 -2.17 -12.72
CA LEU A 122 -8.43 -2.91 -13.92
C LEU A 122 -9.38 -4.06 -13.58
N THR A 123 -10.18 -4.51 -14.55
CA THR A 123 -10.84 -5.82 -14.45
C THR A 123 -9.83 -6.94 -14.68
N ARG A 124 -10.17 -8.17 -14.28
CA ARG A 124 -9.30 -9.35 -14.49
C ARG A 124 -8.98 -9.56 -15.97
N GLU A 125 -9.98 -9.47 -16.83
CA GLU A 125 -9.82 -9.64 -18.29
C GLU A 125 -8.88 -8.57 -18.86
N ARG A 126 -8.98 -7.34 -18.36
CA ARG A 126 -8.13 -6.24 -18.81
C ARG A 126 -6.69 -6.40 -18.31
N ALA A 127 -6.48 -6.83 -17.07
CA ALA A 127 -5.15 -7.11 -16.53
C ALA A 127 -4.45 -8.22 -17.33
N ILE A 128 -5.15 -9.31 -17.67
CA ILE A 128 -4.63 -10.39 -18.52
C ILE A 128 -4.25 -9.84 -19.90
N ALA A 129 -5.16 -9.13 -20.56
CA ALA A 129 -4.89 -8.57 -21.89
C ALA A 129 -3.70 -7.60 -21.89
N GLU A 130 -3.56 -6.75 -20.86
CA GLU A 130 -2.40 -5.86 -20.74
C GLU A 130 -1.10 -6.63 -20.47
N SER A 131 -1.14 -7.72 -19.70
CA SER A 131 0.03 -8.58 -19.51
C SER A 131 0.45 -9.28 -20.81
N GLU A 132 -0.50 -9.81 -21.58
CA GLU A 132 -0.23 -10.43 -22.88
C GLU A 132 0.42 -9.45 -23.86
N ILE A 133 -0.05 -8.20 -23.90
CA ILE A 133 0.55 -7.13 -24.71
C ILE A 133 1.97 -6.85 -24.23
N ARG A 134 2.18 -6.62 -22.92
CA ARG A 134 3.50 -6.38 -22.32
C ARG A 134 4.48 -7.51 -22.65
N ARG A 135 4.02 -8.77 -22.58
CA ARG A 135 4.81 -9.95 -22.94
C ARG A 135 5.14 -9.97 -24.43
N GLY A 136 4.18 -9.65 -25.29
CA GLY A 136 4.40 -9.52 -26.73
C GLY A 136 5.42 -8.43 -27.08
N GLU A 137 5.37 -7.28 -26.42
CA GLU A 137 6.34 -6.20 -26.59
C GLU A 137 7.74 -6.64 -26.14
N TYR A 138 7.85 -7.29 -24.99
CA TYR A 138 9.13 -7.83 -24.49
C TYR A 138 9.75 -8.88 -25.43
N LEU A 139 8.94 -9.80 -25.96
CA LEU A 139 9.40 -10.84 -26.89
C LEU A 139 9.81 -10.28 -28.26
N ASN A 140 9.21 -9.17 -28.68
CA ASN A 140 9.51 -8.51 -29.95
C ASN A 140 10.56 -7.39 -29.82
N ALA A 141 11.10 -7.20 -28.62
CA ALA A 141 12.04 -6.12 -28.35
C ALA A 141 13.41 -6.40 -28.99
N SER A 142 13.95 -5.41 -29.69
CA SER A 142 15.29 -5.49 -30.31
C SER A 142 16.40 -5.34 -29.25
N GLU A 143 17.66 -5.62 -29.60
CA GLU A 143 18.82 -5.50 -28.69
C GLU A 143 18.95 -4.13 -27.98
N GLY A 144 18.34 -3.07 -28.52
CA GLY A 144 18.28 -1.74 -27.89
C GLY A 144 17.24 -1.58 -26.77
N PHE A 145 16.41 -2.59 -26.50
CA PHE A 145 15.42 -2.59 -25.42
C PHE A 145 16.05 -2.80 -24.04
N TYR A 146 17.15 -3.56 -23.98
CA TYR A 146 17.96 -3.64 -22.77
C TYR A 146 18.81 -2.37 -22.69
N ALA A 147 18.65 -1.59 -21.62
CA ALA A 147 19.48 -0.41 -21.40
C ALA A 147 20.97 -0.82 -21.57
N PRO A 148 21.73 -0.16 -22.46
CA PRO A 148 23.13 -0.54 -22.67
C PRO A 148 23.88 -0.42 -21.35
N VAL A 149 24.67 -1.45 -21.02
CA VAL A 149 25.53 -1.43 -19.84
C VAL A 149 26.49 -0.25 -19.99
N GLY A 150 26.26 0.84 -19.24
CA GLY A 150 27.05 2.08 -19.29
C GLY A 150 26.45 3.24 -20.11
N GLY A 151 25.22 3.12 -20.64
CA GLY A 151 24.50 4.23 -21.26
C GLY A 151 23.74 5.10 -20.25
N GLU A 152 23.51 6.38 -20.59
CA GLU A 152 22.58 7.23 -19.83
C GLU A 152 21.16 6.62 -19.92
N VAL A 153 20.61 6.21 -18.78
CA VAL A 153 19.22 5.77 -18.67
C VAL A 153 18.34 7.01 -18.74
N THR A 154 17.79 7.30 -19.92
CA THR A 154 16.67 8.22 -20.03
C THR A 154 15.41 7.53 -19.51
N LEU A 155 15.11 7.72 -18.22
CA LEU A 155 13.84 7.33 -17.58
C LEU A 155 12.63 8.13 -18.11
N THR A 156 12.69 8.65 -19.35
CA THR A 156 11.66 9.51 -19.96
C THR A 156 10.53 8.74 -20.62
N GLY A 157 10.51 7.41 -20.52
CA GLY A 157 9.39 6.60 -20.99
C GLY A 157 8.25 6.66 -19.98
N ASP A 158 7.10 7.19 -20.38
CA ASP A 158 5.84 6.92 -19.69
C ASP A 158 5.76 5.41 -19.40
N VAL A 159 5.44 5.05 -18.15
CA VAL A 159 5.23 3.65 -17.79
C VAL A 159 4.13 3.13 -18.71
N ALA A 160 4.46 2.17 -19.59
CA ALA A 160 3.53 1.74 -20.65
C ALA A 160 2.26 1.06 -20.10
N PHE A 161 2.32 0.51 -18.88
CA PHE A 161 1.21 -0.21 -18.23
C PHE A 161 1.09 0.14 -16.73
N PRO A 162 0.74 1.39 -16.38
CA PRO A 162 0.71 1.83 -14.99
C PRO A 162 -0.41 1.15 -14.20
N GLY A 163 -1.53 0.81 -14.86
CA GLY A 163 -2.64 0.06 -14.27
C GLY A 163 -2.26 -1.38 -13.94
N LEU A 164 -1.56 -2.07 -14.85
CA LEU A 164 -1.07 -3.43 -14.60
C LEU A 164 -0.10 -3.48 -13.40
N GLN A 165 0.83 -2.53 -13.30
CA GLN A 165 1.72 -2.44 -12.14
C GLN A 165 0.98 -2.24 -10.82
N ASP A 166 -0.11 -1.46 -10.84
CA ASP A 166 -0.97 -1.25 -9.67
C ASP A 166 -1.73 -2.51 -9.28
N VAL A 167 -2.21 -3.29 -10.25
CA VAL A 167 -2.79 -4.63 -10.01
C VAL A 167 -1.73 -5.52 -9.37
N GLU A 168 -0.58 -5.70 -10.01
CA GLU A 168 0.51 -6.56 -9.52
C GLU A 168 0.95 -6.20 -8.09
N LEU A 169 1.04 -4.90 -7.80
CA LEU A 169 1.39 -4.41 -6.48
C LEU A 169 0.39 -4.87 -5.41
N ILE A 170 -0.91 -4.73 -5.65
CA ILE A 170 -1.96 -5.18 -4.72
C ILE A 170 -1.91 -6.71 -4.58
N LEU A 171 -1.84 -7.44 -5.69
CA LEU A 171 -1.82 -8.91 -5.69
C LEU A 171 -0.59 -9.46 -4.96
N SER A 172 0.54 -8.77 -5.00
CA SER A 172 1.74 -9.17 -4.24
C SER A 172 1.55 -9.12 -2.71
N ALA A 173 0.62 -8.29 -2.22
CA ALA A 173 0.39 -8.07 -0.79
C ALA A 173 -0.80 -8.86 -0.22
N LEU A 174 -1.81 -9.19 -1.04
CA LEU A 174 -2.98 -9.97 -0.61
C LEU A 174 -2.64 -11.30 0.12
N PRO A 175 -1.60 -12.07 -0.30
CA PRO A 175 -1.23 -13.30 0.39
C PRO A 175 -0.92 -13.11 1.89
N TRP A 176 -0.48 -11.92 2.31
CA TRP A 176 -0.12 -11.65 3.70
C TRP A 176 -1.29 -11.73 4.69
N VAL A 177 -2.51 -11.50 4.22
CA VAL A 177 -3.73 -11.56 5.04
C VAL A 177 -4.67 -12.69 4.63
N SER A 178 -4.49 -13.26 3.43
CA SER A 178 -5.38 -14.27 2.82
C SER A 178 -5.76 -15.44 3.74
N SER A 179 -4.80 -15.98 4.50
CA SER A 179 -5.04 -17.12 5.41
C SER A 179 -5.85 -16.77 6.66
N HIS A 180 -6.12 -15.48 6.89
CA HIS A 180 -6.86 -14.97 8.04
C HIS A 180 -8.23 -14.39 7.65
N ILE A 181 -8.59 -14.45 6.37
CA ILE A 181 -9.89 -14.03 5.84
C ILE A 181 -10.97 -15.00 6.33
N LYS A 182 -12.05 -14.45 6.88
CA LYS A 182 -13.22 -15.20 7.36
C LYS A 182 -14.40 -15.06 6.43
N ASP A 183 -14.52 -13.92 5.76
CA ASP A 183 -15.58 -13.69 4.79
C ASP A 183 -15.35 -14.52 3.52
N LYS A 184 -16.35 -15.32 3.13
CA LYS A 184 -16.26 -16.23 1.99
C LYS A 184 -16.35 -15.53 0.65
N GLU A 185 -17.02 -14.39 0.57
CA GLU A 185 -17.10 -13.60 -0.65
C GLU A 185 -15.74 -12.95 -0.93
N ILE A 186 -15.12 -12.36 0.10
CA ILE A 186 -13.77 -11.78 0.01
C ILE A 186 -12.74 -12.87 -0.31
N GLU A 187 -12.79 -14.02 0.37
CA GLU A 187 -11.89 -15.16 0.09
C GLU A 187 -12.00 -15.62 -1.37
N GLY A 188 -13.23 -15.71 -1.89
CA GLY A 188 -13.51 -16.08 -3.27
C GLY A 188 -12.93 -15.09 -4.27
N GLU A 189 -13.12 -13.79 -4.03
CA GLU A 189 -12.60 -12.72 -4.91
C GLU A 189 -11.07 -12.72 -4.92
N ILE A 190 -10.41 -12.78 -3.75
CA ILE A 190 -8.94 -12.88 -3.65
C ILE A 190 -8.43 -14.08 -4.45
N ARG A 191 -9.03 -15.26 -4.27
CA ARG A 191 -8.60 -16.46 -5.00
C ARG A 191 -8.69 -16.27 -6.50
N SER A 192 -9.79 -15.67 -6.97
CA SER A 192 -10.04 -15.42 -8.38
C SER A 192 -9.01 -14.47 -9.02
N TRP A 193 -8.45 -13.55 -8.22
CA TRP A 193 -7.36 -12.65 -8.61
C TRP A 193 -5.98 -13.31 -8.53
N LEU A 194 -5.72 -14.11 -7.49
CA LEU A 194 -4.45 -14.81 -7.33
C LEU A 194 -4.27 -15.93 -8.36
N GLU A 195 -5.37 -16.52 -8.86
CA GLU A 195 -5.33 -17.51 -9.95
C GLU A 195 -4.73 -16.93 -11.23
N ILE A 196 -5.03 -15.66 -11.55
CA ILE A 196 -4.50 -15.00 -12.75
C ILE A 196 -3.12 -14.38 -12.53
N GLN A 197 -2.66 -14.22 -11.27
CA GLN A 197 -1.35 -13.63 -10.97
C GLN A 197 -0.19 -14.43 -11.59
N GLY A 198 -0.35 -15.75 -11.76
CA GLY A 198 0.64 -16.59 -12.46
C GLY A 198 0.74 -16.28 -13.96
N ASP A 199 -0.28 -15.64 -14.53
CA ASP A 199 -0.36 -15.23 -15.93
C ASP A 199 0.03 -13.75 -16.14
N LEU A 200 0.19 -12.97 -15.06
CA LEU A 200 0.54 -11.54 -15.13
C LEU A 200 2.05 -11.30 -15.26
#